data_AF-A0A139KUJ2-F1
#
_entry.id   AF-A0A139KUJ2-F1
#
_cell.length_a   1.000
_cell.length_b   1.000
_cell.length_c   1.000
_cell.angle_alpha   90.00
_cell.angle_beta   90.00
_cell.angle_gamma   90.00
#
_symmetry.space_group_name_H-M   'P 1'
#
loop_
_entity.id
_entity.type
_entity.pdbx_description
1 polymer ?
#
loop_
_entity_poly.entity_id
_entity_poly.type
_entity_poly.pdbx_seq_one_letter_code
_entity_poly.pdbx_strand_id
1 'polypeptide(L)' 'MDDLIYRNNAIAEENIDPHGRPAKDEFEEFSEEVSEHTDLGYKEQKVKSAKERKKRLKEMDEIVKEEIK' A
#
# COMPACT_ATOMS: atom_id res chain seq x y z
N MET A 1 31.16 -0.63 16.09
CA MET A 1 32.04 -0.01 15.07
C MET A 1 31.34 1.28 14.74
N ASP A 2 31.99 2.42 14.98
CA ASP A 2 31.41 3.69 14.54
C ASP A 2 31.47 3.69 13.02
N ASP A 3 30.33 3.84 12.35
CA ASP A 3 30.29 3.94 10.89
C ASP A 3 30.99 5.25 10.52
N LEU A 4 32.29 5.17 10.22
CA LEU A 4 33.09 6.31 9.77
C LEU A 4 32.57 6.78 8.42
N ILE A 5 31.67 7.76 8.43
CA ILE A 5 31.23 8.45 7.23
C ILE A 5 32.42 9.30 6.74
N TYR A 6 33.05 8.85 5.66
CA TYR A 6 34.13 9.58 5.01
C TYR A 6 33.55 10.78 4.26
N ARG A 7 33.53 11.95 4.92
CA ARG A 7 32.95 13.20 4.39
C ARG A 7 33.54 13.67 3.05
N ASN A 8 34.71 13.18 2.67
CA ASN A 8 35.37 13.54 1.42
C ASN A 8 35.07 12.54 0.28
N ASN A 9 34.25 11.51 0.52
CA ASN A 9 33.83 10.62 -0.55
C ASN A 9 32.84 11.37 -1.45
N ALA A 10 33.04 11.24 -2.76
CA ALA A 10 32.10 11.76 -3.73
C ALA A 10 30.75 11.04 -3.55
N ILE A 11 29.67 11.81 -3.59
CA ILE A 11 28.31 11.29 -3.71
C ILE A 11 28.11 10.91 -5.17
N ALA A 12 27.39 9.82 -5.43
CA ALA A 12 27.04 9.43 -6.78
C ALA A 12 26.25 10.56 -7.48
N GLU A 13 26.51 10.81 -8.76
CA GLU A 13 25.89 11.90 -9.53
C GLU A 13 24.36 11.82 -9.53
N GLU A 14 23.80 10.61 -9.46
CA GLU A 14 22.36 10.36 -9.33
C GLU A 14 21.73 10.89 -8.02
N ASN A 15 22.54 11.08 -6.98
CA ASN A 15 22.12 11.55 -5.66
C ASN A 15 22.54 13.01 -5.40
N ILE A 16 22.79 13.78 -6.46
CA ILE A 16 23.09 15.21 -6.43
C ILE A 16 21.92 15.99 -7.03
N ASP A 17 21.46 17.04 -6.35
CA ASP A 17 20.44 17.94 -6.86
C ASP A 17 20.96 18.74 -8.08
N PRO A 18 20.09 19.34 -8.90
CA PRO A 18 20.52 20.15 -10.05
C PRO A 18 21.41 21.36 -9.68
N HIS A 19 21.51 21.71 -8.41
CA HIS A 19 22.33 22.79 -7.87
C HIS A 19 23.66 22.29 -7.27
N GLY A 20 24.00 21.01 -7.41
CA GLY A 20 25.26 20.42 -6.97
C GLY A 20 25.32 20.06 -5.48
N ARG A 21 24.17 20.04 -4.78
CA ARG A 21 24.08 19.67 -3.36
C ARG A 21 23.63 18.21 -3.23
N PRO A 22 23.94 17.54 -2.12
CA PRO A 22 23.34 16.23 -1.84
C PRO A 22 21.81 16.29 -1.98
N ALA A 23 21.23 15.40 -2.76
CA ALA A 23 19.78 15.26 -2.86
C ALA A 23 19.21 14.95 -1.48
N LYS A 24 18.02 15.49 -1.19
CA LYS A 24 17.26 15.14 0.01
C LYS A 24 16.31 14.01 -0.34
N ASP A 25 16.15 13.06 0.56
CA ASP A 25 15.09 12.07 0.45
C ASP A 25 13.76 12.73 0.82
N GLU A 26 12.96 13.05 -0.19
CA GLU A 26 11.61 13.61 -0.02
C GLU A 26 10.54 12.50 0.10
N PHE A 27 10.94 11.23 -0.03
CA PHE A 27 10.04 10.07 0.02
C PHE A 27 10.09 9.35 1.38
N GLU A 28 11.04 9.67 2.25
CA GLU A 28 11.10 9.17 3.64
C GLU A 28 9.88 9.61 4.48
N GLU A 29 9.18 10.69 4.07
CA GLU A 29 7.97 11.22 4.72
C GLU A 29 6.66 10.54 4.30
N PHE A 30 6.68 9.49 3.47
CA PHE A 30 5.53 8.58 3.40
C PHE A 30 5.46 7.74 4.69
N SER A 31 5.06 8.40 5.78
CA SER A 31 4.86 7.80 7.08
C SER A 31 3.65 6.87 7.06
N GLU A 32 3.58 6.01 8.07
CA GLU A 32 2.46 5.10 8.34
C GLU A 32 1.09 5.82 8.37
N GLU A 33 1.06 7.16 8.45
CA GLU A 33 -0.12 8.02 8.37
C GLU A 33 -0.93 7.85 7.06
N VAL A 34 -0.29 7.49 5.94
CA VAL A 34 -1.03 7.16 4.69
C VAL A 34 -1.63 5.75 4.74
N SER A 35 -1.10 4.85 5.57
CA SER A 35 -1.65 3.49 5.78
C SER A 35 -2.96 3.53 6.59
N GLU A 36 -3.12 4.50 7.49
CA GLU A 36 -4.27 4.55 8.39
C GLU A 36 -5.56 5.06 7.74
N HIS A 37 -5.48 5.76 6.60
CA HIS A 37 -6.65 6.33 5.92
C HIS A 37 -7.48 5.35 5.10
N THR A 38 -7.13 4.06 5.05
CA THR A 38 -8.10 3.05 4.62
C THR A 38 -8.96 2.61 5.80
N ASP A 39 -9.80 3.51 6.31
CA ASP A 39 -10.94 3.11 7.13
C ASP A 39 -11.99 2.49 6.21
N LEU A 40 -11.78 1.22 5.86
CA LEU A 40 -12.65 0.52 4.93
C LEU A 40 -14.06 0.26 5.49
N GLY A 41 -14.42 0.70 6.71
CA GLY A 41 -15.75 0.50 7.31
C GLY A 41 -16.14 -0.98 7.51
N TYR A 42 -15.30 -1.92 7.08
CA TYR A 42 -15.49 -3.36 7.20
C TYR A 42 -14.87 -3.90 8.50
N LYS A 43 -14.06 -3.12 9.22
CA LYS A 43 -13.37 -3.56 10.45
C LYS A 43 -14.35 -4.02 11.55
N GLU A 44 -15.54 -3.42 11.60
CA GLU A 44 -16.60 -3.76 12.56
C GLU A 44 -17.63 -4.78 12.02
N GLN A 45 -17.53 -5.16 10.74
CA GLN A 45 -18.50 -6.08 10.15
C GLN A 45 -18.24 -7.51 10.61
N LYS A 46 -19.24 -8.09 11.28
CA LYS A 46 -19.20 -9.51 11.66
C LYS A 46 -19.04 -10.38 10.40
N VAL A 47 -18.07 -11.29 10.45
CA VAL A 47 -17.86 -12.27 9.39
C VAL A 47 -19.14 -13.08 9.21
N LYS A 48 -19.69 -13.07 7.99
CA LYS A 48 -20.90 -13.82 7.64
C LYS A 48 -20.66 -15.32 7.84
N SER A 49 -21.70 -16.03 8.31
CA SER A 49 -21.62 -17.48 8.50
C SER A 49 -21.36 -18.21 7.17
N ALA A 50 -20.73 -19.38 7.23
CA ALA A 50 -20.47 -20.20 6.03
C ALA A 50 -21.76 -20.55 5.26
N LYS A 51 -22.88 -20.77 5.97
CA LYS A 51 -24.19 -21.05 5.37
C LYS A 51 -24.70 -19.85 4.56
N GLU A 52 -24.59 -18.65 5.11
CA GLU A 52 -25.03 -17.43 4.46
C GLU A 52 -24.18 -17.12 3.21
N ARG A 53 -22.86 -17.29 3.31
CA ARG A 53 -21.95 -17.14 2.15
C ARG A 53 -22.31 -18.11 1.03
N LYS A 54 -22.58 -19.39 1.36
CA LYS A 54 -22.98 -20.40 0.37
C LYS A 54 -24.30 -20.06 -0.31
N LYS A 55 -25.28 -19.48 0.41
CA LYS A 55 -26.54 -19.05 -0.17
C LYS A 55 -26.33 -17.91 -1.17
N ARG A 56 -25.58 -16.88 -0.80
CA ARG A 56 -25.30 -15.72 -1.68
C ARG A 56 -24.52 -16.11 -2.93
N LEU A 57 -23.56 -17.04 -2.82
CA LEU A 57 -22.83 -17.54 -3.99
C LEU A 57 -23.76 -18.24 -5.00
N LYS A 58 -24.71 -19.06 -4.51
CA LYS A 58 -25.70 -19.70 -5.39
C LYS A 58 -26.62 -18.69 -6.07
N GLU A 59 -27.04 -17.66 -5.35
CA GLU A 59 -27.86 -16.57 -5.89
C GLU A 59 -27.11 -15.83 -7.01
N MET A 60 -25.81 -15.52 -6.80
CA MET A 60 -24.97 -14.94 -7.86
C MET A 60 -24.82 -15.88 -9.06
N ASP A 61 -24.62 -17.18 -8.84
CA ASP A 61 -24.54 -18.16 -9.93
C ASP A 61 -25.85 -18.26 -10.74
N GLU A 62 -27.01 -18.06 -10.11
CA GLU A 62 -28.32 -18.02 -10.78
C GLU A 62 -28.45 -16.75 -11.65
N ILE A 63 -28.12 -15.58 -11.11
CA ILE A 63 -28.17 -14.30 -11.85
C ILE A 63 -27.26 -14.35 -13.09
N VAL A 64 -26.01 -14.81 -12.91
CA VAL A 64 -25.04 -14.91 -14.01
C VAL A 64 -25.55 -15.84 -15.12
N LYS A 65 -26.22 -16.95 -14.77
CA LYS A 65 -26.81 -17.86 -15.77
C LYS A 65 -27.99 -17.24 -16.51
N GLU A 66 -28.78 -16.39 -15.85
CA GLU A 66 -29.85 -15.66 -16.50
C GLU A 66 -29.31 -14.57 -17.43
N GLU A 67 -28.25 -13.86 -17.05
CA GLU A 67 -27.66 -12.78 -17.87
C GLU A 67 -26.84 -13.28 -19.07
N ILE A 68 -26.19 -14.44 -18.96
CA ILE A 68 -25.42 -15.02 -20.07
C ILE A 68 -26.31 -15.65 -21.15
N LYS A 69 -27.60 -15.84 -20.87
CA LYS A 69 -28.55 -16.49 -21.77
C LYS A 69 -29.11 -15.55 -22.84
#